data_AF-A0AAE1BVY2-F1
#
_entry.id   AF-A0AAE1BVY2-F1
#
_cell.length_a   1.000
_cell.length_b   1.000
_cell.length_c   1.000
_cell.angle_alpha   90.00
_cell.angle_beta   90.00
_cell.angle_gamma   90.00
#
_symmetry.space_group_name_H-M   'P 1'
#
loop_
_entity.id
_entity.type
_entity.pdbx_description
1 polymer ?
#
loop_
_entity_poly.entity_id
_entity_poly.type
_entity_poly.pdbx_seq_one_letter_code
_entity_poly.pdbx_strand_id
1 'polypeptide(L)'
;MCMENGAAVCVFVCEAESTGEDKHLDIAKRVIKRLKTLKHPYILTYIDSFEKALAFLNNEGGLTHHTVNSISVFVTQAGDWKLSGVECCSSVATPPTPGSRPVPALQVYSPPEASTNSSAVNKWSSDMWGLGCLVWETFNTTTLTDVMDLRDTTKIPRGILDTYQQLVSTSSRCRPNPKDVLATLTKKGAFFNNDLILTLTFLEELHIKDDRESSRFLSGLVKKLDSFPDYIVKYRILPTLITQHTVYNAGCRILSALFKIGTLLNDCEYQQHIVPCVVTLFSSSDRNTRLKLLQQIPSLCQHITTNTVNKEVFPHLVSGFVDTNATIREHTVKSILHLAAKLNYNNLNVEVLNHFARLQSLDD
;
A
#
# COMPACT_ATOMS: atom_id res chain seq x y z
N MET A 1 11.20 8.44 -14.45
CA MET A 1 12.63 8.48 -14.09
C MET A 1 12.84 7.56 -12.89
N CYS A 2 14.06 7.06 -12.66
CA CYS A 2 14.38 6.27 -11.47
C CYS A 2 15.45 6.99 -10.65
N MET A 3 15.33 6.96 -9.32
CA MET A 3 16.42 7.38 -8.43
C MET A 3 17.59 6.38 -8.52
N GLU A 4 18.77 6.76 -7.99
CA GLU A 4 19.96 5.88 -7.97
C GLU A 4 19.70 4.54 -7.27
N ASN A 5 18.74 4.47 -6.35
CA ASN A 5 18.31 3.24 -5.69
C ASN A 5 17.29 2.41 -6.49
N GLY A 6 17.03 2.78 -7.75
CA GLY A 6 16.07 2.12 -8.63
C GLY A 6 14.59 2.48 -8.39
N ALA A 7 14.27 3.34 -7.41
CA ALA A 7 12.90 3.71 -7.14
C ALA A 7 12.30 4.57 -8.27
N ALA A 8 11.16 4.14 -8.81
CA ALA A 8 10.42 4.90 -9.81
C ALA A 8 9.88 6.21 -9.21
N VAL A 9 10.07 7.32 -9.91
CA VAL A 9 9.63 8.65 -9.48
C VAL A 9 8.88 9.40 -10.58
N CYS A 10 7.91 10.20 -10.15
CA CYS A 10 7.26 11.23 -10.95
C CYS A 10 7.97 12.56 -10.71
N VAL A 11 8.36 13.25 -11.80
CA VAL A 11 9.01 14.56 -11.74
C VAL A 11 8.03 15.60 -12.27
N PHE A 12 7.68 16.56 -11.44
CA PHE A 12 6.86 17.71 -11.83
C PHE A 12 7.79 18.86 -12.20
N VAL A 13 7.72 19.31 -13.45
CA VAL A 13 8.51 20.43 -13.97
C VAL A 13 7.58 21.61 -14.19
N CYS A 14 7.89 22.75 -13.58
CA CYS A 14 7.28 24.02 -13.91
C CYS A 14 8.20 24.71 -14.90
N GLU A 15 7.77 24.82 -16.16
CA GLU A 15 8.45 25.63 -17.16
C GLU A 15 7.99 27.07 -16.97
N ALA A 16 8.93 27.99 -16.75
CA ALA A 16 8.64 29.41 -16.59
C ALA A 16 8.95 30.14 -17.90
N GLU A 17 8.03 30.98 -18.38
CA GLU A 17 8.29 31.82 -19.54
C GLU A 17 9.22 32.99 -19.15
N SER A 18 10.22 33.26 -19.98
CA SER A 18 11.30 34.22 -19.68
C SER A 18 10.87 35.70 -19.67
N THR A 19 9.59 36.00 -19.91
CA THR A 19 9.08 37.35 -20.14
C THR A 19 7.82 37.65 -19.31
N GLY A 20 7.98 37.92 -18.02
CA GLY A 20 6.94 38.52 -17.17
C GLY A 20 6.87 37.99 -15.73
N GLU A 21 6.06 38.64 -14.87
CA GLU A 21 5.62 38.08 -13.58
C GLU A 21 4.82 36.79 -13.84
N ASP A 22 5.54 35.67 -13.91
CA ASP A 22 4.94 34.39 -14.15
C ASP A 22 4.18 33.93 -12.89
N LYS A 23 2.87 34.14 -12.91
CA LYS A 23 1.95 33.69 -11.85
C LYS A 23 2.10 32.20 -11.57
N HIS A 24 2.48 31.38 -12.56
CA HIS A 24 2.73 29.95 -12.37
C HIS A 24 4.02 29.70 -11.58
N LEU A 25 5.07 30.48 -11.81
CA LEU A 25 6.31 30.41 -11.03
C LEU A 25 6.09 30.78 -9.56
N ASP A 26 5.27 31.80 -9.28
CA ASP A 26 4.96 32.19 -7.90
C ASP A 26 4.01 31.22 -7.19
N ILE A 27 3.12 30.57 -7.94
CA ILE A 27 2.36 29.40 -7.46
C ILE A 27 3.33 28.25 -7.11
N ALA A 28 4.25 27.90 -8.01
CA ALA A 28 5.22 26.83 -7.80
C ALA A 28 6.14 27.09 -6.58
N LYS A 29 6.61 28.33 -6.39
CA LYS A 29 7.36 28.73 -5.18
C LYS A 29 6.52 28.54 -3.91
N ARG A 30 5.22 28.87 -3.94
CA ARG A 30 4.29 28.63 -2.81
C ARG A 30 4.11 27.14 -2.53
N VAL A 31 3.95 26.31 -3.55
CA VAL A 31 3.92 24.83 -3.42
C VAL A 31 5.14 24.35 -2.66
N ILE A 32 6.34 24.69 -3.15
CA ILE A 32 7.61 24.22 -2.55
C ILE A 32 7.72 24.68 -1.09
N LYS A 33 7.37 25.94 -0.79
CA LYS A 33 7.40 26.46 0.59
C LYS A 33 6.43 25.69 1.49
N ARG A 34 5.22 25.37 1.01
CA ARG A 34 4.19 24.68 1.78
C ARG A 34 4.52 23.20 1.98
N LEU A 35 4.97 22.52 0.93
CA LEU A 35 5.42 21.13 0.96
C LEU A 35 6.56 20.90 1.96
N LYS A 36 7.51 21.85 2.07
CA LYS A 36 8.58 21.79 3.07
C LYS A 36 8.08 21.81 4.52
N THR A 37 6.90 22.40 4.76
CA THR A 37 6.32 22.56 6.11
C THR A 37 5.27 21.51 6.45
N LEU A 38 4.63 20.91 5.44
CA LEU A 38 3.62 19.87 5.62
C LEU A 38 4.29 18.50 5.67
N LYS A 39 4.67 18.06 6.88
CA LYS A 39 5.14 16.70 7.15
C LYS A 39 3.96 15.86 7.60
N HIS A 40 3.32 15.19 6.64
CA HIS A 40 2.23 14.29 6.92
C HIS A 40 2.25 13.17 5.89
N PRO A 41 2.09 11.89 6.28
CA PRO A 41 2.11 10.77 5.34
C PRO A 41 1.15 11.00 4.18
N TYR A 42 0.02 11.68 4.42
CA TYR A 42 -1.06 11.79 3.46
C TYR A 42 -0.98 13.00 2.49
N ILE A 43 0.13 13.77 2.47
CA ILE A 43 0.33 14.96 1.61
C ILE A 43 1.58 14.75 0.74
N LEU A 44 1.63 15.34 -0.47
CA LEU A 44 2.73 15.23 -1.45
C LEU A 44 4.07 15.87 -1.01
N THR A 45 4.49 15.64 0.22
CA THR A 45 5.86 15.26 0.54
C THR A 45 5.76 13.92 1.26
N TYR A 46 5.94 12.82 0.53
CA TYR A 46 6.10 11.46 1.07
C TYR A 46 4.84 10.74 1.61
N ILE A 47 4.32 9.84 0.74
CA ILE A 47 3.69 8.52 0.97
C ILE A 47 2.54 8.39 2.01
N ASP A 48 1.28 8.39 1.51
CA ASP A 48 0.11 7.78 2.20
C ASP A 48 -1.28 8.22 1.60
N SER A 49 -2.43 7.56 1.89
CA SER A 49 -3.84 7.72 1.41
C SER A 49 -4.62 9.07 1.55
N PHE A 50 -5.55 9.34 0.61
CA PHE A 50 -6.34 10.58 0.41
C PHE A 50 -7.37 10.97 1.49
N GLU A 51 -8.19 10.06 2.02
CA GLU A 51 -9.26 10.42 2.97
C GLU A 51 -8.71 10.88 4.33
N LYS A 52 -7.63 10.23 4.79
CA LYS A 52 -6.89 10.62 5.99
C LYS A 52 -6.21 11.99 5.79
N ALA A 53 -5.87 12.38 4.56
CA ALA A 53 -5.30 13.69 4.24
C ALA A 53 -6.29 14.82 4.52
N LEU A 54 -7.53 14.71 4.05
CA LEU A 54 -8.56 15.73 4.27
C LEU A 54 -8.93 15.82 5.75
N ALA A 55 -9.13 14.67 6.41
CA ALA A 55 -9.40 14.63 7.83
C ALA A 55 -8.29 15.31 8.64
N PHE A 56 -7.02 15.07 8.31
CA PHE A 56 -5.88 15.75 8.93
C PHE A 56 -5.88 17.24 8.63
N LEU A 57 -5.93 17.65 7.36
CA LEU A 57 -5.88 19.06 6.95
C LEU A 57 -6.95 19.88 7.67
N ASN A 58 -8.21 19.45 7.61
CA ASN A 58 -9.32 20.20 8.17
C ASN A 58 -9.36 20.15 9.70
N ASN A 59 -9.11 18.99 10.31
CA ASN A 59 -9.33 18.82 11.75
C ASN A 59 -8.08 19.10 12.59
N GLU A 60 -6.91 18.67 12.14
CA GLU A 60 -5.65 18.71 12.90
C GLU A 60 -4.72 19.82 12.41
N GLY A 61 -4.62 20.03 11.10
CA GLY A 61 -3.79 21.04 10.48
C GLY A 61 -4.40 22.46 10.48
N GLY A 62 -5.71 22.57 10.69
CA GLY A 62 -6.43 23.85 10.59
C GLY A 62 -6.36 24.49 9.20
N LEU A 63 -6.27 23.66 8.15
CA LEU A 63 -6.15 24.06 6.76
C LEU A 63 -7.36 23.59 5.94
N THR A 64 -7.61 24.30 4.84
CA THR A 64 -8.58 23.92 3.80
C THR A 64 -7.84 23.84 2.47
N HIS A 65 -8.09 22.79 1.69
CA HIS A 65 -7.35 22.48 0.46
C HIS A 65 -7.82 23.28 -0.76
N HIS A 66 -9.15 23.43 -0.91
CA HIS A 66 -9.87 24.15 -1.97
C HIS A 66 -9.80 23.58 -3.39
N THR A 67 -8.84 22.70 -3.68
CA THR A 67 -8.62 22.12 -5.02
C THR A 67 -8.81 20.60 -5.06
N VAL A 68 -9.69 20.05 -4.22
CA VAL A 68 -9.99 18.61 -4.24
C VAL A 68 -10.77 18.26 -5.52
N ASN A 69 -10.14 17.52 -6.44
CA ASN A 69 -10.68 17.03 -7.72
C ASN A 69 -9.74 15.98 -8.36
N SER A 70 -10.13 15.40 -9.50
CA SER A 70 -9.32 14.41 -10.24
C SER A 70 -7.90 14.87 -10.61
N ILE A 71 -7.67 16.17 -10.85
CA ILE A 71 -6.36 16.73 -11.21
C ILE A 71 -5.42 16.78 -10.00
N SER A 72 -6.00 16.97 -8.81
CA SER A 72 -5.26 16.99 -7.53
C SER A 72 -4.94 15.60 -6.97
N VAL A 73 -5.40 14.52 -7.61
CA VAL A 73 -5.27 13.15 -7.09
C VAL A 73 -4.35 12.34 -7.96
N PHE A 74 -3.30 11.81 -7.34
CA PHE A 74 -2.34 10.91 -7.96
C PHE A 74 -2.48 9.52 -7.35
N VAL A 75 -2.28 8.47 -8.15
CA VAL A 75 -2.41 7.09 -7.69
C VAL A 75 -1.03 6.42 -7.71
N THR A 76 -0.62 5.82 -6.59
CA THR A 76 0.62 5.04 -6.54
C THR A 76 0.45 3.68 -7.19
N GLN A 77 1.58 3.00 -7.42
CA GLN A 77 1.58 1.61 -7.85
C GLN A 77 0.86 0.66 -6.87
N ALA A 78 0.80 1.03 -5.59
CA ALA A 78 0.04 0.31 -4.55
C ALA A 78 -1.45 0.68 -4.49
N GLY A 79 -1.93 1.52 -5.41
CA GLY A 79 -3.33 1.96 -5.47
C GLY A 79 -3.69 3.10 -4.52
N ASP A 80 -2.71 3.68 -3.84
CA ASP A 80 -2.98 4.73 -2.88
C ASP A 80 -3.18 6.07 -3.57
N TRP A 81 -4.26 6.74 -3.21
CA TRP A 81 -4.52 8.09 -3.66
C TRP A 81 -3.69 9.07 -2.83
N LYS A 82 -2.97 9.97 -3.51
CA LYS A 82 -2.14 11.03 -2.92
C LYS A 82 -2.69 12.38 -3.36
N LEU A 83 -2.82 13.29 -2.41
CA LEU A 83 -3.33 14.64 -2.64
C LEU A 83 -2.19 15.61 -2.98
N SER A 84 -2.28 16.24 -4.14
CA SER A 84 -1.47 17.39 -4.62
C SER A 84 -2.31 18.67 -4.58
N GLY A 85 -1.79 19.80 -5.06
CA GLY A 85 -2.58 21.03 -5.20
C GLY A 85 -2.52 21.96 -3.98
N VAL A 86 -1.51 21.78 -3.13
CA VAL A 86 -1.37 22.50 -1.85
C VAL A 86 -1.05 24.00 -2.00
N GLU A 87 -0.82 24.50 -3.21
CA GLU A 87 -0.73 25.94 -3.51
C GLU A 87 -1.98 26.71 -3.15
N CYS A 88 -3.14 26.05 -3.21
CA CYS A 88 -4.42 26.65 -2.89
C CYS A 88 -4.77 26.48 -1.41
N CYS A 89 -3.99 25.72 -0.65
CA CYS A 89 -4.25 25.51 0.78
C CYS A 89 -4.21 26.83 1.53
N SER A 90 -5.27 27.12 2.28
CA SER A 90 -5.35 28.28 3.17
C SER A 90 -5.52 27.84 4.62
N SER A 91 -5.12 28.71 5.55
CA SER A 91 -5.52 28.53 6.95
C SER A 91 -7.01 28.83 7.09
N VAL A 92 -7.69 28.08 7.94
CA VAL A 92 -9.09 28.37 8.33
C VAL A 92 -9.19 29.74 9.01
N ALA A 93 -8.12 30.19 9.68
CA ALA A 93 -8.06 31.51 10.31
C ALA A 93 -7.88 32.66 9.31
N THR A 94 -7.37 32.39 8.11
CA THR A 94 -7.12 33.38 7.06
C THR A 94 -7.67 32.83 5.74
N PRO A 95 -8.99 32.86 5.53
CA PRO A 95 -9.61 32.35 4.32
C PRO A 95 -9.14 33.14 3.09
N PRO A 96 -9.09 32.49 1.90
CA PRO A 96 -8.69 33.16 0.68
C PRO A 96 -9.75 34.19 0.28
N THR A 97 -9.33 35.25 -0.41
CA THR A 97 -10.25 36.25 -0.96
C THR A 97 -11.24 35.58 -1.92
N PRO A 98 -12.56 35.83 -1.81
CA PRO A 98 -13.55 35.29 -2.75
C PRO A 98 -13.15 35.60 -4.20
N GLY A 99 -13.22 34.59 -5.08
CA GLY A 99 -12.88 34.72 -6.51
C GLY A 99 -11.38 34.64 -6.85
N SER A 100 -10.46 34.60 -5.88
CA SER A 100 -9.02 34.49 -6.17
C SER A 100 -8.55 33.04 -6.33
N ARG A 101 -9.19 32.26 -7.22
CA ARG A 101 -8.59 30.98 -7.62
C ARG A 101 -7.38 31.26 -8.51
N PRO A 102 -6.20 30.67 -8.22
CA PRO A 102 -5.00 30.91 -9.04
C PRO A 102 -5.13 30.37 -10.46
N VAL A 103 -6.05 29.42 -10.70
CA VAL A 103 -6.19 28.68 -11.95
C VAL A 103 -7.65 28.73 -12.43
N PRO A 104 -7.96 29.43 -13.55
CA PRO A 104 -9.32 29.53 -14.09
C PRO A 104 -9.96 28.18 -14.45
N ALA A 105 -9.17 27.23 -14.94
CA ALA A 105 -9.65 25.88 -15.27
C ALA A 105 -10.23 25.13 -14.05
N LEU A 106 -9.84 25.51 -12.83
CA LEU A 106 -10.36 24.88 -11.61
C LEU A 106 -11.66 25.54 -11.11
N GLN A 107 -12.19 26.55 -11.80
CA GLN A 107 -13.38 27.26 -11.35
C GLN A 107 -14.63 26.37 -11.33
N VAL A 108 -14.71 25.37 -12.22
CA VAL A 108 -15.81 24.37 -12.24
C VAL A 108 -15.93 23.59 -10.93
N TYR A 109 -14.84 23.44 -10.17
CA TYR A 109 -14.83 22.77 -8.87
C TYR A 109 -15.15 23.71 -7.70
N SER A 110 -15.60 24.93 -7.96
CA SER A 110 -15.91 25.89 -6.91
C SER A 110 -17.23 25.54 -6.23
N PRO A 111 -17.27 25.52 -4.88
CA PRO A 111 -18.52 25.33 -4.18
C PRO A 111 -19.44 26.55 -4.40
N PRO A 112 -20.77 26.40 -4.33
CA PRO A 112 -21.72 27.48 -4.60
C PRO A 112 -21.49 28.76 -3.80
N GLU A 113 -21.10 28.63 -2.53
CA GLU A 113 -20.84 29.77 -1.64
C GLU A 113 -19.61 30.60 -2.01
N ALA A 114 -18.69 30.07 -2.84
CA ALA A 114 -17.53 30.80 -3.31
C ALA A 114 -17.92 32.03 -4.17
N SER A 115 -19.12 32.02 -4.74
CA SER A 115 -19.67 33.11 -5.55
C SER A 115 -20.43 34.17 -4.75
N THR A 116 -20.86 33.87 -3.51
CA THR A 116 -21.84 34.70 -2.78
C THR A 116 -21.23 35.55 -1.64
N ASN A 117 -19.90 35.73 -1.60
CA ASN A 117 -19.17 36.36 -0.46
C ASN A 117 -19.57 35.78 0.92
N SER A 118 -20.18 34.59 0.92
CA SER A 118 -20.71 33.95 2.11
C SER A 118 -19.65 32.98 2.60
N SER A 119 -19.06 33.25 3.77
CA SER A 119 -18.10 32.32 4.36
C SER A 119 -18.79 30.97 4.58
N ALA A 120 -18.11 29.89 4.20
CA ALA A 120 -18.58 28.53 4.49
C ALA A 120 -18.84 28.38 6.00
N VAL A 121 -19.99 27.81 6.37
CA VAL A 121 -20.38 27.66 7.78
C VAL A 121 -19.41 26.74 8.51
N ASN A 122 -19.04 25.63 7.87
CA ASN A 122 -18.05 24.70 8.41
C ASN A 122 -16.73 24.78 7.63
N LYS A 123 -15.61 24.71 8.34
CA LYS A 123 -14.25 24.80 7.77
C LYS A 123 -13.89 23.75 6.71
N TRP A 124 -14.57 22.59 6.73
CA TRP A 124 -14.38 21.49 5.77
C TRP A 124 -15.31 21.59 4.55
N SER A 125 -16.32 22.48 4.55
CA SER A 125 -17.38 22.45 3.54
C SER A 125 -16.88 22.58 2.10
N SER A 126 -15.84 23.40 1.88
CA SER A 126 -15.21 23.59 0.57
C SER A 126 -14.55 22.30 0.06
N ASP A 127 -13.78 21.64 0.93
CA ASP A 127 -13.10 20.39 0.59
C ASP A 127 -14.07 19.23 0.40
N MET A 128 -15.16 19.20 1.18
CA MET A 128 -16.20 18.18 1.05
C MET A 128 -17.03 18.34 -0.23
N TRP A 129 -17.22 19.56 -0.71
CA TRP A 129 -17.75 19.78 -2.06
C TRP A 129 -16.83 19.22 -3.13
N GLY A 130 -15.54 19.53 -3.04
CA GLY A 130 -14.54 18.99 -3.97
C GLY A 130 -14.44 17.46 -3.91
N LEU A 131 -14.57 16.87 -2.73
CA LEU A 131 -14.72 15.41 -2.57
C LEU A 131 -15.94 14.88 -3.31
N GLY A 132 -17.07 15.59 -3.24
CA GLY A 132 -18.27 15.29 -4.03
C GLY A 132 -17.98 15.30 -5.54
N CYS A 133 -17.33 16.35 -6.05
CA CYS A 133 -16.92 16.40 -7.45
C CYS A 133 -16.03 15.20 -7.83
N LEU A 134 -15.03 14.87 -7.02
CA LEU A 134 -14.14 13.75 -7.27
C LEU A 134 -14.87 12.39 -7.26
N VAL A 135 -15.80 12.18 -6.32
CA VAL A 135 -16.63 10.97 -6.29
C VAL A 135 -17.41 10.84 -7.60
N TRP A 136 -18.00 11.92 -8.08
CA TRP A 136 -18.71 11.93 -9.35
C TRP A 136 -17.79 11.60 -10.53
N GLU A 137 -16.62 12.23 -10.63
CA GLU A 137 -15.64 11.99 -11.70
C GLU A 137 -15.15 10.54 -11.69
N THR A 138 -14.95 9.95 -10.51
CA THR A 138 -14.48 8.58 -10.33
C THR A 138 -15.48 7.56 -10.91
N PHE A 139 -16.77 7.71 -10.61
CA PHE A 139 -17.80 6.79 -11.09
C PHE A 139 -18.25 7.08 -12.52
N ASN A 140 -18.15 8.33 -12.97
CA ASN A 140 -18.50 8.71 -14.34
C ASN A 140 -17.35 8.55 -15.34
N THR A 141 -16.13 8.32 -14.84
CA THR A 141 -14.88 8.14 -15.61
C THR A 141 -14.64 9.29 -16.59
N THR A 142 -14.97 10.52 -16.16
CA THR A 142 -14.82 11.75 -16.94
C THR A 142 -14.47 12.90 -16.02
N THR A 143 -13.76 13.90 -16.55
CA THR A 143 -13.53 15.17 -15.86
C THR A 143 -14.79 16.02 -15.87
N LEU A 144 -15.04 16.73 -14.78
CA LEU A 144 -16.18 17.63 -14.65
C LEU A 144 -16.04 18.84 -15.59
N THR A 145 -17.03 19.06 -16.44
CA THR A 145 -17.07 20.19 -17.37
C THR A 145 -18.11 21.23 -16.97
N ASP A 146 -19.25 20.79 -16.43
CA ASP A 146 -20.30 21.66 -15.90
C ASP A 146 -20.69 21.19 -14.48
N VAL A 147 -20.93 22.13 -13.57
CA VAL A 147 -21.43 21.85 -12.23
C VAL A 147 -22.79 21.14 -12.26
N MET A 148 -23.59 21.35 -13.31
CA MET A 148 -24.88 20.68 -13.47
C MET A 148 -24.75 19.18 -13.68
N ASP A 149 -23.59 18.70 -14.15
CA ASP A 149 -23.31 17.28 -14.35
C ASP A 149 -23.37 16.50 -13.03
N LEU A 150 -23.09 17.16 -11.88
CA LEU A 150 -23.20 16.58 -10.54
C LEU A 150 -24.63 16.12 -10.17
N ARG A 151 -25.64 16.48 -10.97
CA ARG A 151 -27.01 15.97 -10.79
C ARG A 151 -27.19 14.56 -11.36
N ASP A 152 -26.33 14.15 -12.28
CA ASP A 152 -26.34 12.80 -12.81
C ASP A 152 -25.73 11.83 -11.80
N THR A 153 -26.58 11.04 -11.17
CA THR A 153 -26.20 10.04 -10.18
C THR A 153 -26.33 8.61 -10.69
N THR A 154 -26.57 8.42 -11.99
CA THR A 154 -26.88 7.10 -12.58
C THR A 154 -25.77 6.07 -12.39
N LYS A 155 -24.50 6.50 -12.43
CA LYS A 155 -23.32 5.64 -12.25
C LYS A 155 -22.85 5.54 -10.80
N ILE A 156 -23.45 6.30 -9.87
CA ILE A 156 -23.02 6.32 -8.47
C ILE A 156 -23.68 5.14 -7.72
N PRO A 157 -22.90 4.31 -7.01
CA PRO A 157 -23.44 3.17 -6.26
C PRO A 157 -24.41 3.61 -5.16
N ARG A 158 -25.50 2.85 -4.96
CA ARG A 158 -26.50 3.12 -3.91
C ARG A 158 -25.91 3.24 -2.51
N GLY A 159 -24.85 2.48 -2.22
CA GLY A 159 -24.19 2.49 -0.91
C GLY A 159 -23.45 3.78 -0.55
N ILE A 160 -23.16 4.65 -1.52
CA ILE A 160 -22.52 5.96 -1.30
C ILE A 160 -23.42 7.14 -1.69
N LEU A 161 -24.57 6.87 -2.34
CA LEU A 161 -25.43 7.90 -2.93
C LEU A 161 -25.90 8.96 -1.93
N ASP A 162 -26.36 8.55 -0.75
CA ASP A 162 -26.83 9.50 0.28
C ASP A 162 -25.69 10.40 0.76
N THR A 163 -24.51 9.82 1.01
CA THR A 163 -23.31 10.57 1.39
C THR A 163 -22.89 11.51 0.26
N TYR A 164 -22.90 11.04 -0.99
CA TYR A 164 -22.60 11.86 -2.16
C TYR A 164 -23.51 13.09 -2.25
N GLN A 165 -24.83 12.91 -2.12
CA GLN A 165 -25.79 14.01 -2.15
C GLN A 165 -25.54 15.04 -1.04
N GLN A 166 -25.09 14.60 0.14
CA GLN A 166 -24.68 15.51 1.20
C GLN A 166 -23.39 16.27 0.85
N LEU A 167 -22.42 15.63 0.19
CA LEU A 167 -21.17 16.27 -0.26
C LEU A 167 -21.44 17.40 -1.26
N VAL A 168 -22.30 17.16 -2.26
CA VAL A 168 -22.66 18.13 -3.30
C VAL A 168 -23.88 18.98 -2.93
N SER A 169 -24.21 19.09 -1.63
CA SER A 169 -25.28 19.97 -1.16
C SER A 169 -24.93 21.44 -1.42
N THR A 170 -25.91 22.20 -1.94
CA THR A 170 -25.80 23.66 -2.11
C THR A 170 -25.69 24.40 -0.77
N SER A 171 -26.28 23.84 0.30
CA SER A 171 -26.09 24.32 1.66
C SER A 171 -24.80 23.76 2.26
N SER A 172 -23.84 24.64 2.56
CA SER A 172 -22.55 24.27 3.18
C SER A 172 -22.71 23.63 4.57
N ARG A 173 -23.78 23.95 5.30
CA ARG A 173 -24.08 23.37 6.62
C ARG A 173 -24.39 21.87 6.55
N CYS A 174 -24.96 21.41 5.43
CA CYS A 174 -25.37 20.01 5.26
C CYS A 174 -24.20 19.09 4.87
N ARG A 175 -23.01 19.65 4.57
CA ARG A 175 -21.85 18.87 4.18
C ARG A 175 -21.18 18.25 5.43
N PRO A 176 -21.02 16.92 5.47
CA PRO A 176 -20.54 16.19 6.66
C PRO A 176 -19.06 16.46 6.94
N ASN A 177 -18.59 16.22 8.17
CA ASN A 177 -17.15 16.24 8.46
C ASN A 177 -16.47 15.05 7.74
N PRO A 178 -15.23 15.19 7.22
CA PRO A 178 -14.47 14.08 6.66
C PRO A 178 -14.40 12.83 7.57
N LYS A 179 -14.26 13.02 8.89
CA LYS A 179 -14.24 11.91 9.88
C LYS A 179 -15.58 11.18 9.96
N ASP A 180 -16.70 11.91 9.83
CA ASP A 180 -18.04 11.33 9.88
C ASP A 180 -18.36 10.53 8.60
N VAL A 181 -17.88 11.00 7.45
CA VAL A 181 -18.00 10.28 6.16
C VAL A 181 -17.27 8.94 6.25
N LEU A 182 -16.02 8.93 6.72
CA LEU A 182 -15.25 7.72 6.94
C LEU A 182 -15.98 6.74 7.87
N ALA A 183 -16.43 7.21 9.02
CA ALA A 183 -17.15 6.37 9.98
C ALA A 183 -18.46 5.80 9.40
N THR A 184 -19.17 6.58 8.59
CA THR A 184 -20.41 6.15 7.93
C THR A 184 -20.14 5.08 6.88
N LEU A 185 -19.17 5.30 6.00
CA LEU A 185 -18.90 4.41 4.86
C LEU A 185 -18.15 3.14 5.24
N THR A 186 -17.46 3.11 6.38
CA THR A 186 -16.74 1.93 6.89
C THR A 186 -17.57 1.08 7.87
N LYS A 187 -18.77 1.54 8.25
CA LYS A 187 -19.67 0.78 9.13
C LYS A 187 -20.01 -0.59 8.52
N LYS A 188 -20.25 -1.59 9.37
CA LYS A 188 -20.68 -2.92 8.93
C LYS A 188 -21.86 -2.84 7.96
N GLY A 189 -21.69 -3.40 6.76
CA GLY A 189 -22.68 -3.39 5.68
C GLY A 189 -22.68 -2.13 4.79
N ALA A 190 -21.83 -1.14 5.07
CA ALA A 190 -21.66 0.05 4.23
C ALA A 190 -20.69 -0.21 3.06
N PHE A 191 -20.57 0.78 2.17
CA PHE A 191 -19.86 0.65 0.90
C PHE A 191 -18.38 0.26 1.03
N PHE A 192 -17.66 0.84 2.00
CA PHE A 192 -16.25 0.53 2.26
C PHE A 192 -16.04 -0.62 3.26
N ASN A 193 -17.10 -1.30 3.68
CA ASN A 193 -16.98 -2.50 4.49
C ASN A 193 -16.91 -3.75 3.59
N ASN A 194 -15.73 -3.99 3.03
CA ASN A 194 -15.43 -5.17 2.21
C ASN A 194 -14.12 -5.85 2.65
N ASP A 195 -13.92 -7.10 2.21
CA ASP A 195 -12.78 -7.92 2.63
C ASP A 195 -11.41 -7.30 2.32
N LEU A 196 -11.29 -6.57 1.21
CA LEU A 196 -10.04 -5.91 0.84
C LEU A 196 -9.69 -4.82 1.85
N ILE A 197 -10.62 -3.90 2.10
CA ILE A 197 -10.40 -2.78 3.04
C ILE A 197 -10.14 -3.32 4.44
N LEU A 198 -10.94 -4.27 4.92
CA LEU A 198 -10.73 -4.89 6.24
C LEU A 198 -9.36 -5.57 6.35
N THR A 199 -8.89 -6.21 5.28
CA THR A 199 -7.58 -6.86 5.26
C THR A 199 -6.45 -5.83 5.30
N LEU A 200 -6.54 -4.76 4.51
CA LEU A 200 -5.53 -3.70 4.48
C LEU A 200 -5.48 -2.93 5.81
N THR A 201 -6.63 -2.61 6.41
CA THR A 201 -6.69 -1.99 7.74
C THR A 201 -6.06 -2.89 8.81
N PHE A 202 -6.34 -4.19 8.80
CA PHE A 202 -5.73 -5.11 9.75
C PHE A 202 -4.21 -5.22 9.56
N LEU A 203 -3.73 -5.19 8.31
CA LEU A 203 -2.29 -5.20 8.00
C LEU A 203 -1.56 -3.95 8.51
N GLU A 204 -2.19 -2.76 8.40
CA GLU A 204 -1.64 -1.50 8.95
C GLU A 204 -1.44 -1.59 10.47
N GLU A 205 -2.38 -2.24 11.16
CA GLU A 205 -2.37 -2.39 12.62
C GLU A 205 -1.71 -3.70 13.09
N LEU A 206 -1.16 -4.53 12.20
CA LEU A 206 -0.75 -5.90 12.56
C LEU A 206 0.25 -5.94 13.73
N HIS A 207 1.15 -4.94 13.77
CA HIS A 207 2.20 -4.83 14.77
C HIS A 207 1.70 -4.52 16.20
N ILE A 208 0.46 -4.02 16.35
CA ILE A 208 -0.19 -3.79 17.65
C ILE A 208 -1.17 -4.91 18.03
N LYS A 209 -1.41 -5.88 17.15
CA LYS A 209 -2.30 -7.02 17.44
C LYS A 209 -1.57 -8.08 18.26
N ASP A 210 -2.33 -8.87 18.99
CA ASP A 210 -1.75 -9.99 19.74
C ASP A 210 -1.34 -11.15 18.81
N ASP A 211 -0.55 -12.08 19.36
CA ASP A 211 -0.02 -13.23 18.62
C ASP A 211 -1.12 -14.14 18.06
N ARG A 212 -2.24 -14.29 18.78
CA ARG A 212 -3.34 -15.18 18.40
C ARG A 212 -4.14 -14.58 17.25
N GLU A 213 -4.47 -13.30 17.34
CA GLU A 213 -5.14 -12.53 16.29
C GLU A 213 -4.29 -12.50 15.02
N SER A 214 -3.00 -12.16 15.15
CA SER A 214 -2.06 -12.09 14.04
C SER A 214 -1.91 -13.45 13.34
N SER A 215 -1.74 -14.53 14.12
CA SER A 215 -1.63 -15.88 13.56
C SER A 215 -2.90 -16.33 12.84
N ARG A 216 -4.07 -16.02 13.41
CA ARG A 216 -5.38 -16.35 12.81
C ARG A 216 -5.55 -15.59 11.49
N PHE A 217 -5.23 -14.30 11.48
CA PHE A 217 -5.33 -13.47 10.30
C PHE A 217 -4.40 -13.94 9.18
N LEU A 218 -3.10 -14.10 9.46
CA LEU A 218 -2.11 -14.54 8.46
C LEU A 218 -2.43 -15.91 7.87
N SER A 219 -2.96 -16.82 8.70
CA SER A 219 -3.43 -18.14 8.23
C SER A 219 -4.66 -18.05 7.32
N GLY A 220 -5.54 -17.07 7.56
CA GLY A 220 -6.73 -16.81 6.75
C GLY A 220 -6.44 -15.99 5.49
N LEU A 221 -5.36 -15.20 5.46
CA LEU A 221 -5.03 -14.27 4.40
C LEU A 221 -4.94 -14.96 3.03
N VAL A 222 -4.29 -16.13 2.96
CA VAL A 222 -4.08 -16.89 1.71
C VAL A 222 -5.39 -17.13 0.96
N LYS A 223 -6.49 -17.39 1.68
CA LYS A 223 -7.81 -17.66 1.08
C LYS A 223 -8.44 -16.42 0.45
N LYS A 224 -8.03 -15.22 0.88
CA LYS A 224 -8.55 -13.95 0.38
C LYS A 224 -7.73 -13.38 -0.78
N LEU A 225 -6.45 -13.76 -0.90
CA LEU A 225 -5.54 -13.20 -1.90
C LEU A 225 -6.06 -13.31 -3.33
N ASP A 226 -6.70 -14.42 -3.68
CA ASP A 226 -7.25 -14.65 -5.03
C ASP A 226 -8.43 -13.72 -5.39
N SER A 227 -9.04 -13.07 -4.40
CA SER A 227 -10.12 -12.10 -4.60
C SER A 227 -9.64 -10.64 -4.73
N PHE A 228 -8.36 -10.39 -4.51
CA PHE A 228 -7.79 -9.05 -4.50
C PHE A 228 -7.09 -8.73 -5.82
N PRO A 229 -7.07 -7.45 -6.25
CA PRO A 229 -6.32 -7.06 -7.44
C PRO A 229 -4.81 -7.34 -7.28
N ASP A 230 -4.19 -7.95 -8.29
CA ASP A 230 -2.78 -8.34 -8.27
C ASP A 230 -1.83 -7.20 -7.86
N TYR A 231 -2.09 -5.98 -8.34
CA TYR A 231 -1.25 -4.83 -8.01
C TYR A 231 -1.31 -4.48 -6.51
N ILE A 232 -2.46 -4.65 -5.84
CA ILE A 232 -2.56 -4.47 -4.38
C ILE A 232 -1.78 -5.56 -3.67
N VAL A 233 -1.90 -6.80 -4.14
CA VAL A 233 -1.19 -7.95 -3.56
C VAL A 233 0.34 -7.75 -3.67
N LYS A 234 0.82 -7.33 -4.83
CA LYS A 234 2.24 -7.10 -5.11
C LYS A 234 2.83 -5.88 -4.41
N TYR A 235 2.15 -4.74 -4.48
CA TYR A 235 2.75 -3.46 -4.11
C TYR A 235 2.29 -2.94 -2.75
N ARG A 236 1.31 -3.58 -2.11
CA ARG A 236 0.86 -3.25 -0.76
C ARG A 236 1.02 -4.42 0.21
N ILE A 237 0.39 -5.55 -0.06
CA ILE A 237 0.35 -6.68 0.88
C ILE A 237 1.74 -7.31 1.06
N LEU A 238 2.44 -7.61 -0.05
CA LEU A 238 3.76 -8.22 0.01
C LEU A 238 4.79 -7.36 0.78
N PRO A 239 4.97 -6.06 0.49
CA PRO A 239 5.85 -5.20 1.27
C PRO A 239 5.53 -5.21 2.77
N THR A 240 4.24 -5.15 3.13
CA THR A 240 3.84 -5.24 4.54
C THR A 240 4.24 -6.58 5.16
N LEU A 241 4.02 -7.71 4.49
CA LEU A 241 4.43 -9.03 4.99
C LEU A 241 5.96 -9.13 5.17
N ILE A 242 6.73 -8.55 4.26
CA ILE A 242 8.20 -8.49 4.36
C ILE A 242 8.60 -7.66 5.58
N THR A 243 8.01 -6.48 5.79
CA THR A 243 8.25 -5.67 7.01
C THR A 243 7.88 -6.43 8.28
N GLN A 244 6.77 -7.18 8.26
CA GLN A 244 6.36 -8.03 9.38
C GLN A 244 7.37 -9.15 9.67
N HIS A 245 8.03 -9.67 8.64
CA HIS A 245 9.14 -10.60 8.82
C HIS A 245 10.37 -9.93 9.42
N THR A 246 10.86 -8.86 8.80
CA THR A 246 12.18 -8.29 9.06
C THR A 246 12.23 -7.45 10.33
N VAL A 247 11.16 -6.73 10.63
CA VAL A 247 11.08 -5.81 11.79
C VAL A 247 10.44 -6.50 12.99
N TYR A 248 9.37 -7.25 12.76
CA TYR A 248 8.53 -7.80 13.84
C TYR A 248 8.72 -9.31 14.05
N ASN A 249 9.63 -9.95 13.31
CA ASN A 249 9.96 -11.37 13.40
C ASN A 249 8.72 -12.30 13.36
N ALA A 250 7.83 -12.07 12.38
CA ALA A 250 6.65 -12.92 12.18
C ALA A 250 6.96 -14.42 11.88
N GLY A 251 8.23 -14.75 11.66
CA GLY A 251 8.70 -16.12 11.47
C GLY A 251 8.00 -16.84 10.30
N CYS A 252 7.70 -18.13 10.48
CA CYS A 252 7.06 -18.94 9.43
C CYS A 252 5.56 -18.67 9.20
N ARG A 253 4.93 -17.74 9.94
CA ARG A 253 3.49 -17.48 9.84
C ARG A 253 3.11 -16.86 8.49
N ILE A 254 4.04 -16.14 7.87
CA ILE A 254 3.84 -15.47 6.59
C ILE A 254 4.17 -16.35 5.38
N LEU A 255 4.82 -17.51 5.56
CA LEU A 255 5.38 -18.31 4.45
C LEU A 255 4.33 -18.69 3.41
N SER A 256 3.16 -19.16 3.85
CA SER A 256 2.09 -19.55 2.94
C SER A 256 1.59 -18.36 2.10
N ALA A 257 1.51 -17.18 2.70
CA ALA A 257 1.14 -15.96 1.98
C ALA A 257 2.27 -15.51 1.03
N LEU A 258 3.53 -15.50 1.49
CA LEU A 258 4.69 -15.15 0.67
C LEU A 258 4.79 -16.02 -0.58
N PHE A 259 4.67 -17.34 -0.46
CA PHE A 259 4.76 -18.24 -1.62
C PHE A 259 3.56 -18.10 -2.56
N LYS A 260 2.35 -17.94 -2.01
CA LYS A 260 1.17 -17.69 -2.85
C LYS A 260 1.35 -16.41 -3.66
N ILE A 261 1.81 -15.32 -3.04
CA ILE A 261 2.09 -14.06 -3.75
C ILE A 261 3.27 -14.23 -4.72
N GLY A 262 4.28 -15.03 -4.35
CA GLY A 262 5.42 -15.34 -5.20
C GLY A 262 5.03 -15.90 -6.56
N THR A 263 3.91 -16.60 -6.68
CA THR A 263 3.39 -17.09 -7.99
C THR A 263 2.98 -15.98 -8.96
N LEU A 264 2.76 -14.75 -8.46
CA LEU A 264 2.44 -13.58 -9.27
C LEU A 264 3.70 -12.82 -9.73
N LEU A 265 4.86 -13.11 -9.15
CA LEU A 265 6.10 -12.37 -9.37
C LEU A 265 6.89 -12.97 -10.54
N ASN A 266 7.57 -12.11 -11.29
CA ASN A 266 8.61 -12.58 -12.21
C ASN A 266 9.88 -12.98 -11.44
N ASP A 267 10.83 -13.64 -12.12
CA ASP A 267 12.05 -14.13 -11.47
C ASP A 267 12.87 -13.03 -10.78
N CYS A 268 12.95 -11.83 -11.38
CA CYS A 268 13.68 -10.70 -10.79
C CYS A 268 13.00 -10.21 -9.51
N GLU A 269 11.68 -9.99 -9.55
CA GLU A 269 10.89 -9.61 -8.38
C GLU A 269 10.97 -10.67 -7.27
N TYR A 270 10.92 -11.96 -7.64
CA TYR A 270 11.04 -13.06 -6.69
C TYR A 270 12.42 -13.09 -6.02
N GLN A 271 13.51 -12.91 -6.80
CA GLN A 271 14.87 -12.77 -6.26
C GLN A 271 14.97 -11.59 -5.29
N GLN A 272 14.37 -10.46 -5.62
CA GLN A 272 14.50 -9.23 -4.84
C GLN A 272 13.69 -9.28 -3.54
N HIS A 273 12.53 -9.93 -3.54
CA HIS A 273 11.58 -9.82 -2.44
C HIS A 273 11.41 -11.12 -1.64
N ILE A 274 11.34 -12.28 -2.28
CA ILE A 274 11.01 -13.55 -1.60
C ILE A 274 12.26 -14.26 -1.11
N VAL A 275 13.30 -14.35 -1.94
CA VAL A 275 14.54 -15.07 -1.61
C VAL A 275 15.21 -14.55 -0.32
N PRO A 276 15.34 -13.23 -0.07
CA PRO A 276 15.96 -12.72 1.16
C PRO A 276 15.20 -13.12 2.42
N CYS A 277 13.86 -13.13 2.37
CA CYS A 277 13.04 -13.59 3.48
C CYS A 277 13.21 -15.09 3.73
N VAL A 278 13.22 -15.88 2.66
CA VAL A 278 13.40 -17.34 2.76
C VAL A 278 14.77 -17.70 3.34
N VAL A 279 15.84 -17.06 2.87
CA VAL A 279 17.20 -17.24 3.42
C VAL A 279 17.23 -16.91 4.91
N THR A 280 16.63 -15.77 5.29
CA THR A 280 16.52 -15.37 6.70
C THR A 280 15.73 -16.36 7.54
N LEU A 281 14.70 -17.00 6.98
CA LEU A 281 13.95 -18.03 7.67
C LEU A 281 14.73 -19.36 7.80
N PHE A 282 15.58 -19.70 6.82
CA PHE A 282 16.45 -20.88 6.92
C PHE A 282 17.49 -20.75 8.03
N SER A 283 17.99 -19.54 8.31
CA SER A 283 18.92 -19.31 9.41
C SER A 283 18.28 -19.42 10.80
N SER A 284 16.94 -19.48 10.88
CA SER A 284 16.22 -19.70 12.14
C SER A 284 16.47 -21.09 12.72
N SER A 285 16.63 -21.16 14.05
CA SER A 285 16.71 -22.41 14.80
C SER A 285 15.34 -23.08 15.03
N ASP A 286 14.23 -22.40 14.70
CA ASP A 286 12.88 -22.89 14.92
C ASP A 286 12.54 -24.12 14.05
N ARG A 287 12.24 -25.25 14.71
CA ARG A 287 11.96 -26.53 14.05
C ARG A 287 10.72 -26.48 13.16
N ASN A 288 9.69 -25.74 13.56
CA ASN A 288 8.45 -25.61 12.79
C ASN A 288 8.69 -24.82 11.48
N THR A 289 9.46 -23.73 11.58
CA THR A 289 9.91 -22.95 10.44
C THR A 289 10.72 -23.81 9.47
N ARG A 290 11.69 -24.57 9.99
CA ARG A 290 12.47 -25.51 9.18
C ARG A 290 11.57 -26.51 8.45
N LEU A 291 10.66 -27.17 9.16
CA LEU A 291 9.76 -28.16 8.55
C LEU A 291 8.93 -27.56 7.42
N LYS A 292 8.33 -26.37 7.64
CA LYS A 292 7.54 -25.67 6.62
C LYS A 292 8.37 -25.26 5.41
N LEU A 293 9.61 -24.78 5.62
CA LEU A 293 10.51 -24.45 4.52
C LEU A 293 10.88 -25.67 3.69
N LEU A 294 11.21 -26.79 4.35
CA LEU A 294 11.54 -28.04 3.67
C LEU A 294 10.38 -28.53 2.78
N GLN A 295 9.13 -28.41 3.27
CA GLN A 295 7.93 -28.75 2.49
C GLN A 295 7.75 -27.88 1.24
N GLN A 296 8.34 -26.69 1.20
CA GLN A 296 8.21 -25.74 0.09
C GLN A 296 9.43 -25.74 -0.85
N ILE A 297 10.49 -26.51 -0.54
CA ILE A 297 11.67 -26.67 -1.40
C ILE A 297 11.32 -27.00 -2.86
N PRO A 298 10.36 -27.89 -3.19
CA PRO A 298 10.07 -28.24 -4.59
C PRO A 298 9.65 -27.03 -5.45
N SER A 299 8.88 -26.10 -4.88
CA SER A 299 8.48 -24.87 -5.56
C SER A 299 9.58 -23.81 -5.50
N LEU A 300 10.27 -23.73 -4.36
CA LEU A 300 11.31 -22.75 -4.11
C LEU A 300 12.57 -22.98 -4.96
N CYS A 301 12.93 -24.24 -5.23
CA CYS A 301 14.19 -24.58 -5.85
C CYS A 301 14.35 -23.98 -7.25
N GLN A 302 13.25 -23.72 -7.97
CA GLN A 302 13.27 -23.10 -9.29
C GLN A 302 13.77 -21.66 -9.22
N HIS A 303 13.44 -20.95 -8.14
CA HIS A 303 13.73 -19.52 -7.94
C HIS A 303 14.91 -19.24 -7.00
N ILE A 304 15.74 -20.22 -6.61
CA ILE A 304 16.97 -19.92 -5.84
C ILE A 304 18.20 -20.20 -6.70
N THR A 305 19.15 -19.26 -6.72
CA THR A 305 20.41 -19.43 -7.47
C THR A 305 21.31 -20.49 -6.83
N THR A 306 22.18 -21.13 -7.63
CA THR A 306 23.20 -22.08 -7.16
C THR A 306 24.08 -21.46 -6.06
N ASN A 307 24.43 -20.17 -6.18
CA ASN A 307 25.24 -19.49 -5.18
C ASN A 307 24.52 -19.36 -3.83
N THR A 308 23.25 -18.93 -3.84
CA THR A 308 22.42 -18.82 -2.63
C THR A 308 22.17 -20.19 -1.99
N VAL A 309 21.89 -21.23 -2.80
CA VAL A 309 21.73 -22.60 -2.26
C VAL A 309 22.96 -23.04 -1.47
N ASN A 310 24.16 -22.89 -2.04
CA ASN A 310 25.37 -23.41 -1.40
C ASN A 310 25.85 -22.57 -0.22
N LYS A 311 25.70 -21.24 -0.26
CA LYS A 311 26.24 -20.34 0.76
C LYS A 311 25.27 -20.06 1.90
N GLU A 312 23.97 -20.02 1.61
CA GLU A 312 22.98 -19.46 2.54
C GLU A 312 21.90 -20.47 2.93
N VAL A 313 21.57 -21.45 2.09
CA VAL A 313 20.52 -22.44 2.40
C VAL A 313 21.11 -23.74 2.95
N PHE A 314 22.07 -24.34 2.23
CA PHE A 314 22.63 -25.63 2.55
C PHE A 314 23.25 -25.72 3.95
N PRO A 315 24.04 -24.72 4.43
CA PRO A 315 24.63 -24.78 5.77
C PRO A 315 23.59 -24.94 6.90
N HIS A 316 22.38 -24.40 6.70
CA HIS A 316 21.28 -24.54 7.66
C HIS A 316 20.50 -25.84 7.46
N LEU A 317 20.37 -26.30 6.22
CA LEU A 317 19.67 -27.53 5.87
C LEU A 317 20.37 -28.79 6.43
N VAL A 318 21.70 -28.77 6.51
CA VAL A 318 22.52 -29.88 7.04
C VAL A 318 22.11 -30.29 8.45
N SER A 319 21.73 -29.33 9.31
CA SER A 319 21.25 -29.62 10.67
C SER A 319 20.01 -30.51 10.70
N GLY A 320 19.21 -30.52 9.63
CA GLY A 320 18.00 -31.33 9.50
C GLY A 320 18.26 -32.84 9.38
N PHE A 321 19.44 -33.27 8.91
CA PHE A 321 19.76 -34.70 8.80
C PHE A 321 19.86 -35.39 10.15
N VAL A 322 20.31 -34.67 11.17
CA VAL A 322 20.51 -35.19 12.53
C VAL A 322 19.43 -34.69 13.51
N ASP A 323 18.32 -34.16 13.00
CA ASP A 323 17.23 -33.68 13.85
C ASP A 323 16.55 -34.85 14.58
N THR A 324 16.16 -34.62 15.83
CA THR A 324 15.44 -35.61 16.65
C THR A 324 14.09 -36.01 16.03
N ASN A 325 13.44 -35.12 15.27
CA ASN A 325 12.16 -35.39 14.64
C ASN A 325 12.36 -36.11 13.28
N ALA A 326 11.86 -37.34 13.17
CA ALA A 326 11.97 -38.16 11.96
C ALA A 326 11.38 -37.48 10.71
N THR A 327 10.29 -36.72 10.87
CA THR A 327 9.65 -35.99 9.76
C THR A 327 10.58 -34.91 9.17
N ILE A 328 11.34 -34.23 10.03
CA ILE A 328 12.33 -33.23 9.60
C ILE A 328 13.47 -33.92 8.85
N ARG A 329 13.97 -35.06 9.35
CA ARG A 329 14.99 -35.85 8.66
C ARG A 329 14.53 -36.29 7.27
N GLU A 330 13.32 -36.85 7.20
CA GLU A 330 12.71 -37.30 5.94
C GLU A 330 12.59 -36.17 4.92
N HIS A 331 12.02 -35.02 5.32
CA HIS A 331 11.89 -33.87 4.43
C HIS A 331 13.24 -33.25 4.05
N THR A 332 14.25 -33.33 4.93
CA THR A 332 15.62 -32.89 4.62
C THR A 332 16.21 -33.74 3.50
N VAL A 333 16.10 -35.07 3.60
CA VAL A 333 16.54 -36.00 2.55
C VAL A 333 15.81 -35.73 1.23
N LYS A 334 14.48 -35.60 1.25
CA LYS A 334 13.70 -35.27 0.04
C LYS A 334 14.11 -33.94 -0.58
N SER A 335 14.43 -32.93 0.23
CA SER A 335 14.85 -31.62 -0.24
C SER A 335 16.16 -31.67 -1.03
N ILE A 336 17.09 -32.58 -0.67
CA ILE A 336 18.32 -32.78 -1.43
C ILE A 336 18.05 -33.21 -2.87
N LEU A 337 17.05 -34.07 -3.10
CA LEU A 337 16.71 -34.53 -4.46
C LEU A 337 16.38 -33.35 -5.38
N HIS A 338 15.69 -32.33 -4.86
CA HIS A 338 15.34 -31.13 -5.60
C HIS A 338 16.51 -30.15 -5.75
N LEU A 339 17.45 -30.14 -4.79
CA LEU A 339 18.59 -29.21 -4.77
C LEU A 339 19.86 -29.80 -5.39
N ALA A 340 19.92 -31.09 -5.69
CA ALA A 340 21.13 -31.81 -6.10
C ALA A 340 21.85 -31.13 -7.28
N ALA A 341 21.11 -30.73 -8.31
CA ALA A 341 21.66 -30.03 -9.48
C ALA A 341 22.24 -28.63 -9.17
N LYS A 342 21.91 -28.06 -8.00
CA LYS A 342 22.37 -26.76 -7.53
C LYS A 342 23.43 -26.87 -6.43
N LEU A 343 23.78 -28.07 -5.97
CA LEU A 343 24.85 -28.25 -4.97
C LEU A 343 26.22 -28.30 -5.65
N ASN A 344 27.21 -27.68 -5.02
CA ASN A 344 28.60 -27.80 -5.45
C ASN A 344 29.16 -29.20 -5.11
N TYR A 345 30.33 -29.52 -5.67
CA TYR A 345 30.95 -30.84 -5.48
C TYR A 345 31.14 -31.21 -4.00
N ASN A 346 31.61 -30.29 -3.17
CA ASN A 346 31.85 -30.55 -1.75
C ASN A 346 30.54 -30.88 -1.01
N ASN A 347 29.52 -30.04 -1.20
CA ASN A 347 28.24 -30.19 -0.51
C ASN A 347 27.52 -31.48 -0.95
N LEU A 348 27.57 -31.83 -2.23
CA LEU A 348 26.89 -33.01 -2.76
C LEU A 348 27.66 -34.32 -2.48
N ASN A 349 28.95 -34.36 -2.81
CA ASN A 349 29.72 -35.61 -2.81
C ASN A 349 30.50 -35.86 -1.51
N VAL A 350 30.62 -34.87 -0.62
CA VAL A 350 31.29 -35.04 0.67
C VAL A 350 30.27 -34.95 1.79
N GLU A 351 29.64 -33.79 1.97
CA GLU A 351 28.75 -33.53 3.11
C GLU A 351 27.49 -34.41 3.06
N VAL A 352 26.70 -34.35 1.98
CA VAL A 352 25.45 -35.12 1.86
C VAL A 352 25.70 -36.63 1.98
N LEU A 353 26.72 -37.17 1.32
CA LEU A 353 27.03 -38.61 1.38
C LEU A 353 27.42 -39.04 2.80
N ASN A 354 28.20 -38.22 3.53
CA ASN A 354 28.51 -38.49 4.93
C ASN A 354 27.24 -38.53 5.80
N HIS A 355 26.28 -37.64 5.55
CA HIS A 355 25.01 -37.65 6.28
C HIS A 355 24.13 -38.86 5.93
N PHE A 356 24.07 -39.27 4.66
CA PHE A 356 23.33 -40.45 4.25
C PHE A 356 23.91 -41.74 4.85
N ALA A 357 25.24 -41.89 4.86
CA ALA A 357 25.89 -43.04 5.49
C ALA A 357 25.55 -43.14 7.00
N ARG A 358 25.57 -42.00 7.71
CA ARG A 358 25.18 -41.95 9.14
C ARG A 358 23.71 -42.30 9.37
N LEU A 359 22.82 -41.83 8.51
CA LEU A 359 21.39 -42.13 8.61
C LEU A 359 21.10 -43.62 8.41
N GLN A 360 21.76 -44.25 7.43
CA GLN A 360 21.63 -45.69 7.22
C GLN A 360 22.09 -46.51 8.43
N SER A 361 23.17 -46.09 9.10
CA SER A 361 23.69 -46.79 10.28
C SER A 361 22.85 -46.63 11.56
N LEU A 362 21.85 -45.74 11.57
CA LEU A 362 20.99 -45.48 12.74
C LEU A 362 19.67 -46.25 12.69
N ASP A 363 19.33 -46.84 11.53
CA ASP A 363 18.11 -47.63 11.32
C ASP A 363 18.37 -49.16 11.48
N ASP A 364 19.62 -49.56 11.76
CA ASP A 364 20.03 -50.89 12.26
C ASP A 364 20.12 -50.88 13.80
#